data_AF-A0A532D711-F1
#
_entry.id   AF-A0A532D711-F1
#
_cell.length_a   1.000
_cell.length_b   1.000
_cell.length_c   1.000
_cell.angle_alpha   90.00
_cell.angle_beta   90.00
_cell.angle_gamma   90.00
#
_symmetry.space_group_name_H-M   'P 1'
#
loop_
_entity.id
_entity.type
_entity.pdbx_description
1 polymer ?
#
loop_
_entity_poly.entity_id
_entity_poly.type
_entity_poly.pdbx_seq_one_letter_code
_entity_poly.pdbx_strand_id
1 'polypeptide(L)'
;MIPTRLDEWNLDAVLSVAASGIAENDLFDLKADLQPAEHQRKVVAAFANTRGGYLVFGVTNDRRVVGVSNDELPRDFGSKLGTGIEPSVEFRIGSAIPVSPGKNVFVVEIPRSSRVPHAVLQNGSWTFLKRLASGSNDPMSYEEIRLAFQDTDMKRSKLALVASELDLIEAIAGRVIDGVPEEFEAKNLYRWAWVTRYPTNLLDAILGDAYSLLAKDKDTWDLLGYVRDSVRVSNTYSEALSQLPFSAISGADEQKKQFQLEIRSTASKLREKAASAKAAIEKLLGPEV
;
A
#
# COMPACT_ATOMS: atom_id res chain seq x y z
N MET A 1 9.34 -21.42 -15.86
CA MET A 1 9.05 -20.85 -14.52
C MET A 1 7.94 -19.83 -14.71
N ILE A 2 6.91 -19.80 -13.86
CA ILE A 2 5.83 -18.81 -13.99
C ILE A 2 6.34 -17.48 -13.42
N PRO A 3 6.28 -16.37 -14.18
CA PRO A 3 6.67 -15.06 -13.67
C PRO A 3 5.87 -14.67 -12.43
N THR A 4 6.53 -14.01 -11.48
CA THR A 4 5.90 -13.61 -10.21
C THR A 4 5.67 -12.10 -10.12
N ARG A 5 6.25 -11.33 -11.03
CA ARG A 5 6.04 -9.89 -11.16
C ARG A 5 5.52 -9.55 -12.56
N LEU A 6 4.75 -8.47 -12.65
CA LEU A 6 4.14 -8.03 -13.91
C LEU A 6 5.17 -7.68 -14.99
N ASP A 7 6.31 -7.10 -14.62
CA ASP A 7 7.39 -6.70 -15.52
C ASP A 7 8.23 -7.87 -16.06
N GLU A 8 8.12 -9.06 -15.44
CA GLU A 8 8.78 -10.28 -15.90
C GLU A 8 8.01 -10.98 -17.02
N TRP A 9 6.76 -10.57 -17.29
CA TRP A 9 5.96 -11.13 -18.38
C TRP A 9 6.40 -10.55 -19.73
N ASN A 10 7.14 -11.35 -20.48
CA ASN A 10 7.51 -11.10 -21.87
C ASN A 10 7.04 -12.27 -22.77
N LEU A 11 7.27 -12.17 -24.08
CA LEU A 11 6.83 -13.18 -25.04
C LEU A 11 7.37 -14.57 -24.71
N ASP A 12 8.65 -14.68 -24.36
CA ASP A 12 9.29 -15.95 -24.01
C ASP A 12 8.67 -16.57 -22.75
N ALA A 13 8.35 -15.74 -21.76
CA ALA A 13 7.67 -16.18 -20.54
C ALA A 13 6.27 -16.71 -20.84
N VAL A 14 5.49 -16.00 -21.67
CA VAL A 14 4.15 -16.44 -22.10
C VAL A 14 4.22 -17.75 -22.88
N LEU A 15 5.17 -17.88 -23.81
CA LEU A 15 5.43 -19.11 -24.55
C LEU A 15 5.84 -20.26 -23.63
N SER A 16 6.69 -20.00 -22.63
CA SER A 16 7.11 -20.99 -21.64
C SER A 16 5.93 -21.49 -20.80
N VAL A 17 5.08 -20.59 -20.31
CA VAL A 17 3.87 -20.94 -19.55
C VAL A 17 2.92 -21.77 -20.42
N ALA A 18 2.67 -21.35 -21.66
CA ALA A 18 1.83 -22.08 -22.60
C ALA A 18 2.38 -23.48 -22.90
N ALA A 19 3.68 -23.61 -23.17
CA ALA A 19 4.32 -24.89 -23.49
C ALA A 19 4.44 -25.84 -22.30
N SER A 20 4.50 -25.30 -21.06
CA SER A 20 4.77 -26.09 -19.85
C SER A 20 3.71 -27.16 -19.51
N GLY A 21 2.52 -27.09 -20.09
CA GLY A 21 1.44 -28.03 -19.73
C GLY A 21 0.84 -27.77 -18.34
N ILE A 22 1.31 -26.77 -17.58
CA ILE A 22 0.77 -26.41 -16.26
C ILE A 22 -0.68 -25.94 -16.41
N ALA A 23 -1.60 -26.61 -15.74
CA ALA A 23 -3.01 -26.21 -15.74
C ALA A 23 -3.20 -24.80 -15.16
N GLU A 24 -4.22 -24.07 -15.64
CA GLU A 24 -4.66 -22.84 -14.99
C GLU A 24 -4.93 -23.13 -13.51
N ASN A 25 -4.56 -22.19 -12.65
CA ASN A 25 -4.54 -22.40 -11.20
C ASN A 25 -4.93 -21.13 -10.44
N ASP A 26 -4.51 -21.04 -9.18
CA ASP A 26 -4.73 -19.89 -8.31
C ASP A 26 -3.78 -18.72 -8.59
N LEU A 27 -2.82 -18.87 -9.50
CA LEU A 27 -1.84 -17.85 -9.86
C LEU A 27 -2.09 -17.22 -11.24
N PHE A 28 -2.59 -17.96 -12.22
CA PHE A 28 -2.87 -17.41 -13.54
C PHE A 28 -4.07 -18.06 -14.24
N ASP A 29 -4.61 -17.33 -15.20
CA ASP A 29 -5.76 -17.72 -16.03
C ASP A 29 -5.51 -17.27 -17.48
N LEU A 30 -5.61 -18.20 -18.45
CA LEU A 30 -5.33 -17.95 -19.86
C LEU A 30 -6.63 -17.73 -20.63
N LYS A 31 -6.69 -16.69 -21.45
CA LYS A 31 -7.86 -16.41 -22.27
C LYS A 31 -7.45 -16.02 -23.68
N ALA A 32 -8.19 -16.53 -24.66
CA ALA A 32 -7.95 -16.18 -26.06
C ALA A 32 -8.25 -14.69 -26.29
N ASP A 33 -9.31 -14.18 -25.66
CA ASP A 33 -9.77 -12.80 -25.77
C ASP A 33 -10.54 -12.38 -24.50
N LEU A 34 -10.94 -11.11 -24.44
CA LEU A 34 -11.68 -10.51 -23.34
C LEU A 34 -13.08 -11.13 -23.19
N GLN A 35 -13.31 -11.78 -22.06
CA GLN A 35 -14.56 -12.48 -21.76
C GLN A 35 -15.72 -11.52 -21.41
N PRO A 36 -16.99 -11.98 -21.40
CA PRO A 36 -18.12 -11.18 -20.93
C PRO A 36 -17.89 -10.61 -19.53
N ALA A 37 -18.52 -9.47 -19.24
CA ALA A 37 -18.27 -8.74 -17.98
C ALA A 37 -18.55 -9.60 -16.74
N GLU A 38 -19.60 -10.42 -16.76
CA GLU A 38 -19.92 -11.34 -15.65
C GLU A 38 -18.76 -12.32 -15.37
N HIS A 39 -18.17 -12.91 -16.40
CA HIS A 39 -17.03 -13.82 -16.26
C HIS A 39 -15.82 -13.10 -15.68
N GLN A 40 -15.49 -11.93 -16.23
CA GLN A 40 -14.34 -11.15 -15.76
C GLN A 40 -14.48 -10.76 -14.29
N ARG A 41 -15.67 -10.33 -13.89
CA ARG A 41 -15.92 -9.95 -12.50
C ARG A 41 -15.74 -11.10 -11.53
N LYS A 42 -16.19 -12.32 -11.89
CA LYS A 42 -16.01 -13.51 -11.05
C LYS A 42 -14.54 -13.83 -10.84
N VAL A 43 -13.77 -13.86 -11.92
CA VAL A 43 -12.34 -14.20 -11.86
C VAL A 43 -11.56 -13.14 -11.09
N VAL A 44 -11.82 -11.86 -11.36
CA VAL A 44 -11.14 -10.73 -10.69
C VAL A 44 -11.45 -10.70 -9.20
N ALA A 45 -12.71 -10.84 -8.80
CA ALA A 45 -13.08 -10.90 -7.38
C ALA A 45 -12.45 -12.12 -6.69
N ALA A 46 -12.45 -13.29 -7.34
CA ALA A 46 -11.85 -14.51 -6.80
C ALA A 46 -10.34 -14.38 -6.58
N PHE A 47 -9.60 -13.78 -7.52
CA PHE A 47 -8.17 -13.49 -7.34
C PHE A 47 -7.93 -12.49 -6.20
N ALA A 48 -8.68 -11.37 -6.19
CA ALA A 48 -8.54 -10.33 -5.17
C ALA A 48 -8.79 -10.85 -3.74
N ASN A 49 -9.78 -11.73 -3.58
CA ASN A 49 -10.13 -12.37 -2.31
C ASN A 49 -9.15 -13.43 -1.82
N THR A 50 -8.25 -13.89 -2.69
CA THR A 50 -7.30 -14.97 -2.39
C THR A 50 -5.87 -14.47 -2.39
N ARG A 51 -5.03 -14.92 -3.33
CA ARG A 51 -3.60 -14.60 -3.34
C ARG A 51 -3.24 -13.52 -4.36
N GLY A 52 -4.22 -13.06 -5.14
CA GLY A 52 -3.97 -12.37 -6.40
C GLY A 52 -3.55 -13.32 -7.50
N GLY A 53 -3.32 -12.81 -8.70
CA GLY A 53 -2.90 -13.60 -9.86
C GLY A 53 -2.87 -12.79 -11.15
N TYR A 54 -2.70 -13.50 -12.26
CA TYR A 54 -2.50 -12.94 -13.60
C TYR A 54 -3.54 -13.44 -14.59
N LEU A 55 -4.20 -12.51 -15.27
CA LEU A 55 -5.02 -12.78 -16.45
C LEU A 55 -4.19 -12.52 -17.71
N VAL A 56 -3.99 -13.56 -18.52
CA VAL A 56 -3.18 -13.47 -19.75
C VAL A 56 -4.10 -13.62 -20.96
N PHE A 57 -4.25 -12.53 -21.72
CA PHE A 57 -5.07 -12.48 -22.93
C PHE A 57 -4.24 -12.71 -24.19
N GLY A 58 -4.80 -13.41 -25.17
CA GLY A 58 -4.14 -13.79 -26.41
C GLY A 58 -3.57 -15.22 -26.40
N VAL A 59 -4.00 -16.06 -25.45
CA VAL A 59 -3.59 -17.47 -25.36
C VAL A 59 -4.85 -18.35 -25.39
N THR A 60 -4.94 -19.26 -26.34
CA THR A 60 -6.11 -20.14 -26.48
C THR A 60 -6.16 -21.22 -25.40
N ASN A 61 -7.33 -21.85 -25.21
CA ASN A 61 -7.48 -22.99 -24.30
C ASN A 61 -6.56 -24.16 -24.69
N ASP A 62 -6.25 -24.31 -25.98
CA ASP A 62 -5.27 -25.27 -26.51
C ASP A 62 -3.81 -24.80 -26.32
N ARG A 63 -3.58 -23.76 -25.52
CA ARG A 63 -2.28 -23.18 -25.17
C ARG A 63 -1.49 -22.65 -26.37
N ARG A 64 -2.19 -22.14 -27.38
CA ARG A 64 -1.55 -21.45 -28.51
C ARG A 64 -1.52 -19.96 -28.24
N VAL A 65 -0.33 -19.36 -28.31
CA VAL A 65 -0.16 -17.90 -28.23
C VAL A 65 -0.55 -17.32 -29.58
N VAL A 66 -1.72 -16.70 -29.66
CA VAL A 66 -2.31 -16.15 -30.89
C VAL A 66 -2.34 -14.63 -30.90
N GLY A 67 -2.25 -14.01 -29.71
CA GLY A 67 -2.48 -12.58 -29.51
C GLY A 67 -3.94 -12.17 -29.72
N VAL A 68 -4.32 -11.02 -29.17
CA VAL A 68 -5.58 -10.33 -29.46
C VAL A 68 -5.33 -9.21 -30.45
N SER A 69 -6.29 -8.94 -31.33
CA SER A 69 -6.26 -7.80 -32.24
C SER A 69 -6.88 -6.54 -31.65
N ASN A 70 -7.53 -6.63 -30.49
CA ASN A 70 -8.10 -5.48 -29.81
C ASN A 70 -7.02 -4.76 -28.99
N ASP A 71 -6.45 -3.69 -29.54
CA ASP A 71 -5.48 -2.85 -28.83
C ASP A 71 -6.12 -2.02 -27.70
N GLU A 72 -7.45 -1.87 -27.69
CA GLU A 72 -8.20 -1.19 -26.62
C GLU A 72 -8.57 -2.14 -25.46
N LEU A 73 -8.12 -3.40 -25.48
CA LEU A 73 -8.41 -4.38 -24.43
C LEU A 73 -8.17 -3.85 -23.01
N PRO A 74 -7.09 -3.09 -22.71
CA PRO A 74 -6.89 -2.51 -21.38
C PRO A 74 -8.05 -1.62 -20.92
N ARG A 75 -8.56 -0.76 -21.82
CA ARG A 75 -9.68 0.14 -21.54
C ARG A 75 -10.98 -0.64 -21.35
N ASP A 76 -11.23 -1.59 -22.24
CA ASP A 76 -12.45 -2.41 -22.23
C ASP A 76 -12.49 -3.33 -21.01
N PHE A 77 -11.34 -3.86 -20.59
CA PHE A 77 -11.20 -4.63 -19.36
C PHE A 77 -11.63 -3.80 -18.14
N GLY A 78 -11.10 -2.59 -18.00
CA GLY A 78 -11.48 -1.68 -16.91
C GLY A 78 -12.97 -1.33 -16.93
N SER A 79 -13.53 -1.06 -18.12
CA SER A 79 -14.96 -0.76 -18.28
C SER A 79 -15.86 -1.91 -17.80
N LYS A 80 -15.48 -3.17 -18.07
CA LYS A 80 -16.23 -4.36 -17.62
C LYS A 80 -16.25 -4.54 -16.10
N LEU A 81 -15.27 -3.98 -15.39
CA LEU A 81 -15.16 -4.04 -13.94
C LEU A 81 -15.77 -2.83 -13.21
N GLY A 82 -16.22 -1.81 -13.95
CA GLY A 82 -16.71 -0.56 -13.36
C GLY A 82 -17.98 -0.70 -12.50
N THR A 83 -18.74 -1.78 -12.67
CA THR A 83 -19.94 -2.09 -11.86
C THR A 83 -20.04 -3.59 -11.57
N GLY A 84 -20.81 -3.97 -10.55
CA GLY A 84 -21.10 -5.38 -10.25
C GLY A 84 -19.99 -6.12 -9.49
N ILE A 85 -18.99 -5.40 -8.96
CA ILE A 85 -18.10 -5.86 -7.89
C ILE A 85 -18.11 -4.81 -6.78
N GLU A 86 -18.22 -5.25 -5.53
CA GLU A 86 -18.20 -4.36 -4.36
C GLU A 86 -17.40 -4.96 -3.20
N PRO A 87 -16.42 -4.24 -2.63
CA PRO A 87 -15.85 -2.98 -3.13
C PRO A 87 -15.18 -3.15 -4.52
N SER A 88 -14.86 -2.07 -5.22
CA SER A 88 -14.12 -2.16 -6.47
C SER A 88 -12.74 -2.81 -6.29
N VAL A 89 -12.26 -3.51 -7.32
CA VAL A 89 -10.97 -4.21 -7.32
C VAL A 89 -9.94 -3.41 -8.10
N GLU A 90 -8.76 -3.22 -7.52
CA GLU A 90 -7.61 -2.65 -8.22
C GLU A 90 -6.93 -3.69 -9.10
N PHE A 91 -6.38 -3.24 -10.23
CA PHE A 91 -5.63 -4.08 -11.17
C PHE A 91 -4.50 -3.27 -11.82
N ARG A 92 -3.47 -3.98 -12.29
CA ARG A 92 -2.35 -3.40 -13.06
C ARG A 92 -2.26 -4.08 -14.41
N ILE A 93 -1.97 -3.32 -15.46
CA ILE A 93 -1.83 -3.86 -16.82
C ILE A 93 -0.39 -3.66 -17.27
N GLY A 94 0.23 -4.74 -17.74
CA GLY A 94 1.58 -4.71 -18.29
C GLY A 94 1.63 -4.05 -19.67
N SER A 95 2.83 -3.81 -20.18
CA SER A 95 3.00 -3.36 -21.56
C SER A 95 2.46 -4.40 -22.55
N ALA A 96 1.91 -3.95 -23.67
CA ALA A 96 1.49 -4.84 -24.75
C ALA A 96 2.70 -5.66 -25.23
N ILE A 97 2.53 -6.98 -25.34
CA ILE A 97 3.58 -7.91 -25.77
C ILE A 97 3.30 -8.29 -27.23
N PRO A 98 4.07 -7.80 -28.21
CA PRO A 98 3.82 -8.08 -29.62
C PRO A 98 4.02 -9.57 -29.95
N VAL A 99 3.04 -10.18 -30.63
CA VAL A 99 3.12 -11.57 -31.11
C VAL A 99 3.26 -11.61 -32.64
N SER A 100 2.48 -10.78 -33.33
CA SER A 100 2.51 -10.63 -34.79
C SER A 100 2.00 -9.24 -35.17
N PRO A 101 2.10 -8.79 -36.44
CA PRO A 101 1.58 -7.49 -36.84
C PRO A 101 0.11 -7.30 -36.41
N GLY A 102 -0.14 -6.25 -35.62
CA GLY A 102 -1.48 -5.92 -35.10
C GLY A 102 -2.05 -6.93 -34.09
N LYS A 103 -1.23 -7.79 -33.49
CA LYS A 103 -1.66 -8.71 -32.43
C LYS A 103 -0.73 -8.69 -31.23
N ASN A 104 -1.32 -8.48 -30.07
CA ASN A 104 -0.62 -8.32 -28.80
C ASN A 104 -1.14 -9.32 -27.77
N VAL A 105 -0.28 -9.76 -26.87
CA VAL A 105 -0.68 -10.37 -25.60
C VAL A 105 -0.75 -9.27 -24.54
N PHE A 106 -1.80 -9.33 -23.72
CA PHE A 106 -1.95 -8.44 -22.57
C PHE A 106 -1.95 -9.25 -21.29
N VAL A 107 -1.15 -8.81 -20.32
CA VAL A 107 -1.12 -9.40 -18.97
C VAL A 107 -1.71 -8.39 -18.00
N VAL A 108 -2.73 -8.83 -17.26
CA VAL A 108 -3.36 -8.06 -16.19
C VAL A 108 -3.07 -8.73 -14.87
N GLU A 109 -2.43 -8.02 -13.97
CA GLU A 109 -2.22 -8.44 -12.59
C GLU A 109 -3.39 -7.98 -11.71
N ILE A 110 -3.97 -8.93 -10.99
CA ILE A 110 -4.92 -8.69 -9.91
C ILE A 110 -4.19 -8.95 -8.60
N PRO A 111 -3.74 -7.93 -7.86
CA PRO A 111 -3.11 -8.16 -6.56
C PRO A 111 -4.12 -8.71 -5.55
N ARG A 112 -3.63 -9.37 -4.49
CA ARG A 112 -4.47 -9.62 -3.31
C ARG A 112 -4.91 -8.27 -2.75
N SER A 113 -6.22 -8.10 -2.58
CA SER A 113 -6.77 -6.83 -2.13
C SER A 113 -6.55 -6.61 -0.63
N SER A 114 -6.38 -5.34 -0.25
CA SER A 114 -6.44 -4.88 1.15
C SER A 114 -7.87 -4.72 1.67
N ARG A 115 -8.85 -4.77 0.77
CA ARG A 115 -10.29 -4.51 1.03
C ARG A 115 -11.15 -5.78 0.89
N VAL A 116 -10.54 -6.95 1.10
CA VAL A 116 -11.28 -8.22 1.09
C VAL A 116 -12.37 -8.23 2.18
N PRO A 117 -13.51 -8.90 1.96
CA PRO A 117 -13.87 -9.64 0.75
C PRO A 117 -14.63 -8.77 -0.27
N HIS A 118 -14.44 -9.07 -1.56
CA HIS A 118 -15.15 -8.51 -2.71
C HIS A 118 -16.31 -9.41 -3.12
N ALA A 119 -17.52 -8.86 -3.13
CA ALA A 119 -18.71 -9.49 -3.67
C ALA A 119 -18.84 -9.20 -5.17
N VAL A 120 -19.37 -10.16 -5.93
CA VAL A 120 -19.75 -9.99 -7.33
C VAL A 120 -21.26 -10.17 -7.48
N LEU A 121 -21.90 -9.29 -8.25
CA LEU A 121 -23.33 -9.38 -8.56
C LEU A 121 -23.56 -10.47 -9.60
N GLN A 122 -24.25 -11.54 -9.19
CA GLN A 122 -24.60 -12.70 -10.03
C GLN A 122 -26.10 -12.94 -9.97
N ASN A 123 -26.78 -12.86 -11.11
CA ASN A 123 -28.23 -13.14 -11.21
C ASN A 123 -29.07 -12.40 -10.17
N GLY A 124 -28.73 -11.15 -9.85
CA GLY A 124 -29.42 -10.31 -8.87
C GLY A 124 -29.04 -10.56 -7.40
N SER A 125 -28.09 -11.45 -7.12
CA SER A 125 -27.57 -11.71 -5.78
C SER A 125 -26.07 -11.46 -5.68
N TRP A 126 -25.64 -10.90 -4.55
CA TRP A 126 -24.23 -10.69 -4.24
C TRP A 126 -23.59 -11.99 -3.75
N THR A 127 -22.49 -12.40 -4.38
CA THR A 127 -21.77 -13.63 -4.02
C THR A 127 -20.29 -13.34 -3.84
N PHE A 128 -19.70 -13.87 -2.77
CA PHE A 128 -18.26 -13.81 -2.53
C PHE A 128 -17.58 -15.05 -3.11
N LEU A 129 -16.58 -14.85 -3.95
CA LEU A 129 -15.85 -15.93 -4.61
C LEU A 129 -14.39 -15.97 -4.15
N LYS A 130 -13.80 -17.17 -4.15
CA LYS A 130 -12.38 -17.42 -3.95
C LYS A 130 -11.83 -18.24 -5.11
N ARG A 131 -10.55 -18.03 -5.44
CA ARG A 131 -9.82 -18.83 -6.41
C ARG A 131 -9.23 -20.07 -5.76
N LEU A 132 -9.39 -21.23 -6.39
CA LEU A 132 -8.78 -22.48 -5.96
C LEU A 132 -7.57 -22.84 -6.83
N ALA A 133 -6.70 -23.71 -6.30
CA ALA A 133 -5.53 -24.22 -7.02
C ALA A 133 -5.89 -25.00 -8.31
N SER A 134 -7.14 -25.46 -8.42
CA SER A 134 -7.72 -26.07 -9.61
C SER A 134 -8.01 -25.07 -10.75
N GLY A 135 -7.90 -23.76 -10.49
CA GLY A 135 -8.32 -22.70 -11.42
C GLY A 135 -9.81 -22.37 -11.35
N SER A 136 -10.58 -22.99 -10.46
CA SER A 136 -12.01 -22.69 -10.30
C SER A 136 -12.24 -21.46 -9.40
N ASN A 137 -13.39 -20.81 -9.62
CA ASN A 137 -13.88 -19.70 -8.80
C ASN A 137 -15.07 -20.19 -7.96
N ASP A 138 -14.82 -20.47 -6.69
CA ASP A 138 -15.78 -21.15 -5.82
C ASP A 138 -16.37 -20.16 -4.80
N PRO A 139 -17.62 -20.35 -4.34
CA PRO A 139 -18.17 -19.55 -3.25
C PRO A 139 -17.31 -19.64 -1.98
N MET A 140 -17.10 -18.51 -1.33
CA MET A 140 -16.54 -18.48 0.02
C MET A 140 -17.58 -19.04 1.02
N SER A 141 -17.10 -19.80 2.01
CA SER A 141 -17.93 -20.22 3.13
C SER A 141 -18.28 -19.04 4.03
N TYR A 142 -19.32 -19.19 4.84
CA TYR A 142 -19.73 -18.18 5.81
C TYR A 142 -18.58 -17.78 6.76
N GLU A 143 -17.81 -18.76 7.24
CA GLU A 143 -16.68 -18.50 8.14
C GLU A 143 -15.57 -17.70 7.43
N GLU A 144 -15.24 -18.05 6.19
CA GLU A 144 -14.25 -17.30 5.40
C GLU A 144 -14.69 -15.86 5.17
N ILE A 145 -15.98 -15.63 4.91
CA ILE A 145 -16.54 -14.28 4.76
C ILE A 145 -16.43 -13.52 6.09
N ARG A 146 -16.84 -14.14 7.21
CA ARG A 146 -16.77 -13.49 8.53
C ARG A 146 -15.35 -13.09 8.90
N LEU A 147 -14.40 -14.00 8.75
CA LEU A 147 -12.98 -13.74 9.05
C LEU A 147 -12.41 -12.66 8.13
N ALA A 148 -12.76 -12.66 6.84
CA ALA A 148 -12.27 -11.65 5.91
C ALA A 148 -12.71 -10.23 6.29
N PHE A 149 -13.98 -10.04 6.70
CA PHE A 149 -14.45 -8.75 7.20
C PHE A 149 -13.73 -8.34 8.50
N GLN A 150 -13.64 -9.25 9.47
CA GLN A 150 -12.97 -8.98 10.75
C GLN A 150 -11.50 -8.59 10.57
N ASP A 151 -10.78 -9.31 9.71
CA ASP A 151 -9.38 -9.03 9.40
C ASP A 151 -9.21 -7.66 8.75
N THR A 152 -10.09 -7.31 7.80
CA THR A 152 -10.04 -6.02 7.10
C THR A 152 -10.37 -4.86 8.04
N ASP A 153 -11.39 -4.99 8.88
CA ASP A 153 -11.76 -3.97 9.87
C ASP A 153 -10.66 -3.76 10.90
N MET A 154 -10.06 -4.84 11.40
CA MET A 154 -8.94 -4.78 12.33
C MET A 154 -7.73 -4.08 11.69
N LYS A 155 -7.41 -4.41 10.43
CA LYS A 155 -6.31 -3.77 9.70
C LYS A 155 -6.57 -2.28 9.49
N ARG A 156 -7.77 -1.91 9.03
CA ARG A 156 -8.16 -0.51 8.83
C ARG A 156 -8.09 0.28 10.14
N SER A 157 -8.60 -0.29 11.24
CA SER A 157 -8.53 0.34 12.56
C SER A 157 -7.09 0.59 13.00
N LYS A 158 -6.20 -0.40 12.83
CA LYS A 158 -4.77 -0.24 13.14
C LYS A 158 -4.10 0.82 12.28
N LEU A 159 -4.37 0.85 10.98
CA LEU A 159 -3.82 1.86 10.06
C LEU A 159 -4.33 3.27 10.38
N ALA A 160 -5.63 3.42 10.71
CA ALA A 160 -6.21 4.70 11.12
C ALA A 160 -5.60 5.23 12.42
N LEU A 161 -5.30 4.34 13.37
CA LEU A 161 -4.58 4.68 14.59
C LEU A 161 -3.17 5.22 14.30
N VAL A 162 -2.42 4.58 13.40
CA VAL A 162 -1.09 5.09 12.98
C VAL A 162 -1.22 6.44 12.28
N ALA A 163 -2.18 6.60 11.36
CA ALA A 163 -2.40 7.87 10.68
C ALA A 163 -2.70 9.01 11.68
N SER A 164 -3.54 8.75 12.70
CA SER A 164 -3.85 9.71 13.75
C SER A 164 -2.63 10.10 14.61
N GLU A 165 -1.71 9.17 14.88
CA GLU A 165 -0.48 9.49 15.60
C GLU A 165 0.53 10.26 14.74
N LEU A 166 0.62 9.93 13.45
CA LEU A 166 1.41 10.72 12.50
C LEU A 166 0.88 12.15 12.39
N ASP A 167 -0.44 12.34 12.39
CA ASP A 167 -1.09 13.65 12.47
C ASP A 167 -0.68 14.42 13.73
N LEU A 168 -0.69 13.74 14.88
CA LEU A 168 -0.27 14.35 16.13
C LEU A 168 1.21 14.74 16.10
N ILE A 169 2.08 13.89 15.55
CA ILE A 169 3.51 14.17 15.37
C ILE A 169 3.70 15.38 14.45
N GLU A 170 2.98 15.43 13.33
CA GLU A 170 3.02 16.56 12.40
C GLU A 170 2.57 17.85 13.07
N ALA A 171 1.47 17.83 13.82
CA ALA A 171 0.95 18.99 14.53
C ALA A 171 1.92 19.48 15.62
N ILE A 172 2.55 18.57 16.37
CA ILE A 172 3.57 18.91 17.36
C ILE A 172 4.78 19.56 16.68
N ALA A 173 5.27 18.96 15.59
CA ALA A 173 6.39 19.50 14.82
C ALA A 173 6.06 20.89 14.24
N GLY A 174 4.83 21.07 13.72
CA GLY A 174 4.32 22.36 13.26
C GLY A 174 4.38 23.43 14.34
N ARG A 175 3.92 23.14 15.56
CA ARG A 175 4.03 24.08 16.68
C ARG A 175 5.47 24.48 16.99
N VAL A 176 6.39 23.52 17.01
CA VAL A 176 7.83 23.79 17.23
C VAL A 176 8.38 24.71 16.14
N ILE A 177 8.02 24.47 14.89
CA ILE A 177 8.41 25.30 13.74
C ILE A 177 7.81 26.71 13.90
N ASP A 178 6.51 26.84 14.12
CA ASP A 178 5.87 28.16 14.15
C ASP A 178 6.34 29.00 15.34
N GLY A 179 6.70 28.34 16.45
CA GLY A 179 7.12 29.02 17.66
C GLY A 179 8.62 29.25 17.82
N VAL A 180 9.48 28.63 17.00
CA VAL A 180 10.94 28.90 16.96
C VAL A 180 11.29 29.49 15.59
N PRO A 181 11.50 30.81 15.47
CA PRO A 181 11.87 31.45 14.20
C PRO A 181 13.19 30.91 13.63
N GLU A 182 13.42 31.07 12.33
CA GLU A 182 14.72 30.77 11.69
C GLU A 182 15.80 31.77 12.10
N GLU A 183 15.39 33.02 12.29
CA GLU A 183 16.25 34.12 12.69
C GLU A 183 15.76 34.67 14.03
N PHE A 184 16.59 34.55 15.05
CA PHE A 184 16.36 35.13 16.36
C PHE A 184 17.69 35.48 17.04
N GLU A 185 17.64 36.45 17.95
CA GLU A 185 18.79 36.79 18.78
C GLU A 185 19.12 35.65 19.73
N ALA A 186 20.41 35.35 19.90
CA ALA A 186 20.89 34.22 20.68
C ALA A 186 20.43 34.23 22.16
N LYS A 187 20.10 35.42 22.69
CA LYS A 187 19.55 35.63 24.04
C LYS A 187 18.10 35.18 24.20
N ASN A 188 17.34 35.02 23.10
CA ASN A 188 15.95 34.60 23.13
C ASN A 188 15.86 33.07 23.25
N LEU A 189 15.13 32.60 24.26
CA LEU A 189 15.03 31.19 24.61
C LEU A 189 13.58 30.70 24.57
N TYR A 190 13.29 29.80 23.64
CA TYR A 190 12.00 29.15 23.46
C TYR A 190 11.96 27.80 24.21
N ARG A 191 12.05 27.85 25.54
CA ARG A 191 12.17 26.65 26.40
C ARG A 191 11.07 25.61 26.20
N TRP A 192 9.85 26.03 25.87
CA TRP A 192 8.72 25.11 25.64
C TRP A 192 8.97 24.19 24.42
N ALA A 193 9.69 24.66 23.40
CA ALA A 193 10.02 23.86 22.21
C ALA A 193 10.97 22.71 22.57
N TRP A 194 11.76 22.87 23.63
CA TRP A 194 12.72 21.88 24.13
C TRP A 194 12.10 20.79 24.99
N VAL A 195 11.03 21.11 25.72
CA VAL A 195 10.35 20.12 26.58
C VAL A 195 9.20 19.45 25.85
N THR A 196 8.98 19.81 24.58
CA THR A 196 8.01 19.14 23.72
C THR A 196 8.36 17.66 23.57
N ARG A 197 7.34 16.80 23.62
CA ARG A 197 7.48 15.35 23.45
C ARG A 197 6.54 14.89 22.36
N TYR A 198 7.06 14.01 21.52
CA TYR A 198 6.29 13.33 20.50
C TYR A 198 5.76 11.99 21.04
N PRO A 199 4.55 11.56 20.63
CA PRO A 199 4.05 10.24 20.99
C PRO A 199 4.89 9.13 20.34
N THR A 200 5.15 8.05 21.08
CA THR A 200 5.92 6.88 20.61
C THR A 200 5.16 5.57 20.75
N ASN A 201 4.21 5.49 21.67
CA ASN A 201 3.68 4.22 22.17
C ASN A 201 2.94 3.42 21.09
N LEU A 202 2.18 4.12 20.24
CA LEU A 202 1.32 3.47 19.27
C LEU A 202 2.13 3.12 18.01
N LEU A 203 3.08 3.95 17.59
CA LEU A 203 4.06 3.63 16.54
C LEU A 203 4.88 2.41 16.94
N ASP A 204 5.32 2.33 18.19
CA ASP A 204 6.11 1.21 18.71
C ASP A 204 5.30 -0.10 18.75
N ALA A 205 4.05 -0.03 19.24
CA ALA A 205 3.17 -1.20 19.32
C ALA A 205 2.70 -1.67 17.93
N ILE A 206 2.28 -0.73 17.07
CA ILE A 206 1.69 -1.08 15.79
C ILE A 206 2.76 -1.46 14.77
N LEU A 207 3.96 -0.88 14.76
CA LEU A 207 4.99 -1.30 13.79
C LEU A 207 5.41 -2.76 13.98
N GLY A 208 5.40 -3.27 15.21
CA GLY A 208 5.63 -4.69 15.47
C GLY A 208 4.59 -5.60 14.80
N ASP A 209 3.31 -5.24 14.94
CA ASP A 209 2.17 -6.01 14.39
C ASP A 209 1.95 -5.79 12.89
N ALA A 210 2.15 -4.55 12.43
CA ALA A 210 1.87 -4.08 11.08
C ALA A 210 2.98 -4.45 10.10
N TYR A 211 4.08 -5.05 10.53
CA TYR A 211 5.09 -5.61 9.62
C TYR A 211 4.44 -6.54 8.59
N SER A 212 3.51 -7.42 9.01
CA SER A 212 2.81 -8.31 8.08
C SER A 212 1.96 -7.57 7.02
N LEU A 213 1.52 -6.34 7.33
CA LEU A 213 0.71 -5.49 6.46
C LEU A 213 1.56 -4.62 5.53
N LEU A 214 2.67 -4.12 6.05
CA LEU A 214 3.51 -3.10 5.42
C LEU A 214 4.80 -3.66 4.82
N ALA A 215 5.21 -4.90 5.13
CA ALA A 215 6.46 -5.48 4.61
C ALA A 215 6.51 -5.56 3.08
N LYS A 216 5.35 -5.54 2.40
CA LYS A 216 5.29 -5.49 0.93
C LYS A 216 5.43 -4.08 0.36
N ASP A 217 5.23 -3.05 1.19
CA ASP A 217 5.43 -1.64 0.87
C ASP A 217 6.66 -1.13 1.64
N LYS A 218 7.83 -1.44 1.07
CA LYS A 218 9.12 -1.12 1.68
C LYS A 218 9.28 0.38 1.93
N ASP A 219 8.79 1.22 1.01
CA ASP A 219 8.93 2.67 1.11
C ASP A 219 8.14 3.22 2.30
N THR A 220 6.89 2.77 2.47
CA THR A 220 6.07 3.12 3.64
C THR A 220 6.69 2.62 4.94
N TRP A 221 7.24 1.40 4.94
CA TRP A 221 7.92 0.84 6.10
C TRP A 221 9.16 1.67 6.49
N ASP A 222 9.99 2.04 5.52
CA ASP A 222 11.20 2.83 5.74
C ASP A 222 10.85 4.25 6.23
N LEU A 223 9.78 4.86 5.72
CA LEU A 223 9.26 6.15 6.20
C LEU A 223 8.82 6.09 7.67
N LEU A 224 8.04 5.08 8.04
CA LEU A 224 7.57 4.91 9.42
C LEU A 224 8.71 4.61 10.38
N GLY A 225 9.68 3.80 9.95
CA GLY A 225 10.91 3.55 10.69
C GLY A 225 11.68 4.84 10.97
N TYR A 226 11.86 5.67 9.94
CA TYR A 226 12.52 6.97 10.08
C TYR A 226 11.78 7.88 11.07
N VAL A 227 10.45 8.01 10.96
CA VAL A 227 9.65 8.85 11.86
C VAL A 227 9.78 8.37 13.29
N ARG A 228 9.60 7.06 13.54
CA ARG A 228 9.74 6.46 14.88
C ARG A 228 11.11 6.73 15.48
N ASP A 229 12.17 6.46 14.74
CA ASP A 229 13.54 6.58 15.25
C ASP A 229 13.89 8.06 15.49
N SER A 230 13.45 8.97 14.62
CA SER A 230 13.63 10.42 14.78
C SER A 230 12.89 10.97 15.99
N VAL A 231 11.65 10.51 16.22
CA VAL A 231 10.84 10.88 17.40
C VAL A 231 11.51 10.38 18.68
N ARG A 232 12.00 9.14 18.72
CA ARG A 232 12.72 8.59 19.89
C ARG A 232 13.96 9.40 20.21
N VAL A 233 14.80 9.66 19.19
CA VAL A 233 16.00 10.47 19.34
C VAL A 233 15.66 11.87 19.88
N SER A 234 14.64 12.52 19.31
CA SER A 234 14.17 13.83 19.76
C SER A 234 13.69 13.83 21.22
N ASN A 235 12.93 12.81 21.63
CA ASN A 235 12.46 12.65 22.99
C ASN A 235 13.63 12.40 23.97
N THR A 236 14.60 11.55 23.61
CA THR A 236 15.80 11.27 24.42
C THR A 236 16.67 12.52 24.59
N TYR A 237 16.92 13.27 23.51
CA TYR A 237 17.64 14.55 23.60
C TYR A 237 16.91 15.50 24.54
N SER A 238 15.61 15.65 24.33
CA SER A 238 14.81 16.53 25.15
C SER A 238 14.73 16.08 26.61
N GLU A 239 14.89 14.78 26.92
CA GLU A 239 14.97 14.25 28.29
C GLU A 239 16.33 14.54 28.92
N ALA A 240 17.43 14.20 28.24
CA ALA A 240 18.77 14.53 28.68
C ALA A 240 18.94 16.03 28.96
N LEU A 241 18.37 16.87 28.10
CA LEU A 241 18.41 18.33 28.24
C LEU A 241 17.46 18.85 29.32
N SER A 242 16.32 18.20 29.60
CA SER A 242 15.42 18.60 30.69
C SER A 242 16.06 18.49 32.07
N GLN A 243 17.06 17.61 32.22
CA GLN A 243 17.83 17.42 33.44
C GLN A 243 18.98 18.44 33.59
N LEU A 244 19.26 19.25 32.57
CA LEU A 244 20.29 20.27 32.59
C LEU A 244 19.67 21.66 32.83
N PRO A 245 20.01 22.36 33.93
CA PRO A 245 19.57 23.73 34.10
C PRO A 245 20.15 24.62 32.98
N PHE A 246 19.31 25.47 32.36
CA PHE A 246 19.76 26.41 31.31
C PHE A 246 20.89 27.36 31.76
N SER A 247 21.03 27.55 33.08
CA SER A 247 22.13 28.28 33.72
C SER A 247 23.43 27.48 33.80
N ALA A 248 23.38 26.15 33.73
CA ALA A 248 24.53 25.25 33.71
C ALA A 248 25.15 25.09 32.30
N ILE A 249 24.42 25.49 31.24
CA ILE A 249 25.00 25.64 29.89
C ILE A 249 25.87 26.90 29.89
N SER A 250 27.12 26.77 30.31
CA SER A 250 28.07 27.88 30.46
C SER A 250 28.53 28.43 29.10
N GLY A 251 28.44 29.75 28.90
CA GLY A 251 29.37 30.47 28.02
C GLY A 251 29.03 30.73 26.55
N ALA A 252 27.86 30.37 26.01
CA ALA A 252 27.50 30.87 24.68
C ALA A 252 25.99 30.88 24.45
N ASP A 253 25.41 32.08 24.41
CA ASP A 253 24.09 32.28 23.79
C ASP A 253 24.06 31.64 22.39
N GLU A 254 25.20 31.62 21.69
CA GLU A 254 25.37 30.94 20.41
C GLU A 254 25.14 29.42 20.48
N GLN A 255 25.64 28.71 21.51
CA GLN A 255 25.35 27.28 21.66
C GLN A 255 23.86 27.02 21.90
N LYS A 256 23.21 27.85 22.72
CA LYS A 256 21.75 27.77 22.97
C LYS A 256 20.94 28.05 21.71
N LYS A 257 21.43 28.94 20.85
CA LYS A 257 20.87 29.21 19.53
C LYS A 257 21.02 28.01 18.60
N GLN A 258 22.21 27.41 18.52
CA GLN A 258 22.44 26.22 17.68
C GLN A 258 21.51 25.06 18.06
N PHE A 259 21.37 24.75 19.34
CA PHE A 259 20.43 23.70 19.78
C PHE A 259 18.97 23.99 19.39
N GLN A 260 18.52 25.25 19.49
CA GLN A 260 17.18 25.65 19.06
C GLN A 260 16.98 25.48 17.54
N LEU A 261 18.00 25.79 16.74
CA LEU A 261 17.98 25.57 15.30
C LEU A 261 17.98 24.08 14.95
N GLU A 262 18.69 23.23 15.71
CA GLU A 262 18.66 21.77 15.54
C GLU A 262 17.29 21.17 15.88
N ILE A 263 16.68 21.59 16.98
CA ILE A 263 15.32 21.18 17.35
C ILE A 263 14.32 21.57 16.25
N ARG A 264 14.41 22.82 15.77
CA ARG A 264 13.59 23.31 14.65
C ARG A 264 13.83 22.46 13.39
N SER A 265 15.08 22.22 13.00
CA SER A 265 15.44 21.43 11.82
C SER A 265 14.90 20.00 11.92
N THR A 266 15.01 19.40 13.10
CA THR A 266 14.46 18.07 13.38
C THR A 266 12.94 18.06 13.25
N ALA A 267 12.26 19.06 13.81
CA ALA A 267 10.82 19.23 13.66
C ALA A 267 10.41 19.40 12.18
N SER A 268 11.14 20.19 11.39
CA SER A 268 10.89 20.34 9.95
C SER A 268 10.96 19.01 9.20
N LYS A 269 11.99 18.20 9.45
CA LYS A 269 12.13 16.86 8.85
C LYS A 269 11.04 15.91 9.32
N LEU A 270 10.73 15.91 10.62
CA LEU A 270 9.66 15.09 11.20
C LEU A 270 8.31 15.42 10.57
N ARG A 271 7.99 16.70 10.41
CA ARG A 271 6.75 17.14 9.76
C ARG A 271 6.62 16.60 8.34
N GLU A 272 7.65 16.77 7.51
CA GLU A 272 7.66 16.30 6.13
C GLU A 272 7.50 14.78 6.04
N LYS A 273 8.25 14.03 6.86
CA LYS A 273 8.24 12.57 6.84
C LYS A 273 6.98 11.98 7.46
N ALA A 274 6.43 12.58 8.52
CA ALA A 274 5.15 12.19 9.09
C ALA A 274 4.02 12.41 8.08
N ALA A 275 3.98 13.56 7.40
CA ALA A 275 3.00 13.83 6.34
C ALA A 275 3.12 12.83 5.18
N SER A 276 4.34 12.52 4.75
CA SER A 276 4.59 11.53 3.68
C SER A 276 4.16 10.12 4.09
N ALA A 277 4.49 9.69 5.31
CA ALA A 277 4.08 8.41 5.86
C ALA A 277 2.56 8.31 6.01
N LYS A 278 1.93 9.40 6.45
CA LYS A 278 0.48 9.49 6.61
C LYS A 278 -0.22 9.33 5.26
N ALA A 279 0.19 10.10 4.25
CA ALA A 279 -0.38 9.99 2.90
C ALA A 279 -0.24 8.57 2.32
N ALA A 280 0.87 7.89 2.61
CA ALA A 280 1.06 6.50 2.21
C ALA A 280 0.10 5.53 2.93
N ILE A 281 -0.11 5.71 4.24
CA ILE A 281 -1.09 4.92 5.01
C ILE A 281 -2.53 5.19 4.57
N GLU A 282 -2.89 6.45 4.33
CA GLU A 282 -4.23 6.83 3.85
C GLU A 282 -4.52 6.19 2.49
N LYS A 283 -3.52 6.11 1.61
CA LYS A 283 -3.65 5.36 0.34
C LYS A 283 -3.96 3.88 0.57
N LEU A 284 -3.39 3.26 1.61
CA LEU A 284 -3.67 1.85 1.96
C LEU A 284 -5.05 1.64 2.59
N LEU A 285 -5.56 2.63 3.33
CA LEU A 285 -6.94 2.63 3.87
C LEU A 285 -7.99 2.67 2.74
N GLY A 286 -7.62 3.22 1.58
CA GLY A 286 -8.54 3.47 0.46
C GLY A 286 -9.47 4.65 0.75
N PRO A 287 -10.34 5.03 -0.19
CA PRO A 287 -11.27 6.13 0.02
C PRO A 287 -12.18 5.87 1.24
N GLU A 288 -12.43 6.91 2.03
CA GLU A 288 -13.53 6.90 3.01
C GLU A 288 -14.86 6.76 2.24
N VAL A 289 -15.73 5.89 2.73
CA VAL A 289 -17.07 5.65 2.17
C VAL A 289 -18.02 6.71 2.70
#